data_AF-A0A6G0VPU2-F1
#
_entry.id   AF-A0A6G0VPU2-F1
#
_cell.length_a   1.000
_cell.length_b   1.000
_cell.length_c   1.000
_cell.angle_alpha   90.00
_cell.angle_beta   90.00
_cell.angle_gamma   90.00
#
_symmetry.space_group_name_H-M   'P 1'
#
loop_
_entity.id
_entity.type
_entity.pdbx_description
1 polymer ?
#
loop_
_entity_poly.entity_id
_entity_poly.type
_entity_poly.pdbx_seq_one_letter_code
_entity_poly.pdbx_strand_id
1 'polypeptide(L)'
;MDVLAVREASKFAVDHCVNGNGPILLETVTYRYSGHSMSDPGTSYRTRAEIQAVRMTRDPITSFKEKILSTNLATVDDLKKIDSEIKIEIDQAVVKSKEDAEISLDELASDVYSKPLENEHRGVVPWQKIKHVRIGPAFNIK
;
A
#
# COMPACT_ATOMS: atom_id res chain seq x y z
N MET A 1 12.27 -10.84 4.46
CA MET A 1 12.83 -9.69 3.71
C MET A 1 13.61 -8.85 4.71
N ASP A 2 14.79 -8.34 4.36
CA ASP A 2 15.59 -7.49 5.25
C ASP A 2 15.41 -6.01 4.90
N VAL A 3 14.80 -5.23 5.80
CA VAL A 3 14.48 -3.82 5.55
C VAL A 3 15.72 -2.95 5.34
N LEU A 4 16.84 -3.26 5.99
CA LEU A 4 18.07 -2.49 5.84
C LEU A 4 18.74 -2.78 4.50
N ALA A 5 18.75 -4.05 4.07
CA ALA A 5 19.26 -4.43 2.76
C ALA A 5 18.46 -3.77 1.62
N VAL A 6 17.13 -3.77 1.72
CA VAL A 6 16.25 -3.11 0.74
C VAL A 6 16.49 -1.60 0.73
N ARG A 7 16.67 -0.96 1.89
CA ARG A 7 16.99 0.47 1.99
C ARG A 7 18.30 0.82 1.28
N GLU A 8 19.37 0.08 1.56
CA GLU A 8 20.68 0.37 0.96
C GLU A 8 20.72 0.06 -0.54
N ALA A 9 20.10 -1.05 -0.98
CA ALA A 9 19.99 -1.35 -2.40
C ALA A 9 19.15 -0.30 -3.15
N SER A 10 18.07 0.19 -2.53
CA SER A 10 17.26 1.27 -3.09
C SER A 10 18.04 2.58 -3.20
N LYS A 11 18.79 2.97 -2.17
CA LYS A 11 19.66 4.16 -2.22
C LYS A 11 20.65 4.08 -3.37
N PHE A 12 21.35 2.95 -3.49
CA PHE A 12 22.29 2.71 -4.58
C PHE A 12 21.62 2.82 -5.95
N ALA A 13 20.45 2.19 -6.13
CA ALA A 13 19.73 2.22 -7.40
C ALA A 13 19.26 3.64 -7.78
N VAL A 14 18.79 4.42 -6.79
CA VAL A 14 18.42 5.83 -6.99
C VAL A 14 19.65 6.66 -7.39
N ASP A 15 20.75 6.53 -6.66
CA ASP A 15 21.99 7.25 -6.95
C ASP A 15 22.52 6.89 -8.34
N HIS A 16 22.43 5.62 -8.75
CA HIS A 16 22.79 5.18 -10.10
C HIS A 16 22.00 5.93 -11.18
N CYS A 17 20.67 5.93 -11.06
CA CYS A 17 19.76 6.57 -12.01
C CYS A 17 19.93 8.10 -12.06
N VAL A 18 20.01 8.76 -10.90
CA VAL A 18 20.11 10.23 -10.79
C VAL A 18 21.44 10.75 -11.35
N ASN A 19 22.52 9.96 -11.24
CA ASN A 19 23.81 10.30 -11.82
C ASN A 19 23.91 10.01 -13.34
N GLY A 20 22.79 9.70 -14.01
CA GLY A 20 22.75 9.57 -15.46
C GLY A 20 23.32 8.26 -16.01
N ASN A 21 23.49 7.23 -15.16
CA ASN A 21 24.03 5.94 -15.60
C ASN A 21 22.98 5.05 -16.31
N GLY A 22 21.76 5.55 -16.47
CA GLY A 22 20.64 4.82 -17.09
C GLY A 22 19.80 4.04 -16.07
N PRO A 23 18.88 3.19 -16.56
CA PRO A 23 18.00 2.40 -15.70
C PRO A 23 18.71 1.20 -15.07
N ILE A 24 18.26 0.80 -13.88
CA ILE A 24 18.71 -0.40 -13.17
C ILE A 24 17.50 -1.20 -12.68
N LEU A 25 17.63 -2.53 -12.64
CA LEU A 25 16.61 -3.43 -12.10
C LEU A 25 16.98 -3.86 -10.68
N LEU A 26 16.04 -3.77 -9.75
CA LEU A 26 16.18 -4.27 -8.37
C LEU A 26 15.11 -5.33 -8.07
N GLU A 27 15.52 -6.60 -7.98
CA GLU A 27 14.63 -7.67 -7.55
C GLU A 27 14.60 -7.76 -6.01
N THR A 28 13.41 -7.64 -5.43
CA THR A 28 13.20 -7.76 -3.97
C THR A 28 12.54 -9.08 -3.63
N VAL A 29 13.35 -10.07 -3.24
CA VAL A 29 12.84 -11.40 -2.87
C VAL A 29 12.08 -11.32 -1.54
N THR A 30 10.75 -11.41 -1.61
CA THR A 30 9.82 -11.30 -0.48
C THR A 30 8.78 -12.42 -0.47
N TYR A 31 7.83 -12.38 0.47
CA TYR A 31 6.80 -13.41 0.63
C TYR A 31 5.47 -12.83 1.11
N ARG A 32 4.35 -13.25 0.50
CA ARG A 32 2.99 -12.90 0.93
C ARG A 32 2.41 -13.99 1.85
N TYR A 33 1.96 -13.60 3.04
CA TYR A 33 1.37 -14.56 3.99
C TYR A 33 -0.02 -15.02 3.57
N SER A 34 -0.87 -14.07 3.15
CA SER A 34 -2.21 -14.36 2.64
C SER A 34 -2.17 -14.89 1.21
N GLY A 35 -3.29 -15.44 0.74
CA GLY A 35 -3.48 -15.82 -0.66
C GLY A 35 -3.36 -14.65 -1.64
N HIS A 36 -3.67 -14.88 -2.92
CA HIS A 36 -3.51 -13.83 -3.94
C HIS A 36 -4.45 -12.64 -3.68
N SER A 37 -5.66 -12.92 -3.19
CA SER A 37 -6.70 -11.95 -2.85
C SER A 37 -7.61 -12.55 -1.76
N MET A 38 -8.67 -11.83 -1.37
CA MET A 38 -9.69 -12.37 -0.46
C MET A 38 -10.46 -13.57 -1.03
N SER A 39 -10.51 -13.73 -2.37
CA SER A 39 -11.18 -14.85 -3.02
C SER A 39 -10.28 -16.07 -3.23
N ASP A 40 -8.97 -15.94 -3.01
CA ASP A 40 -8.01 -17.03 -3.11
C ASP A 40 -7.44 -17.36 -1.72
N PRO A 41 -7.78 -18.52 -1.12
CA PRO A 41 -7.22 -18.94 0.17
C PRO A 41 -5.71 -19.26 0.11
N GLY A 42 -5.17 -19.54 -1.08
CA GLY A 42 -3.76 -19.83 -1.30
C GLY A 42 -3.25 -21.15 -0.74
N THR A 43 -4.15 -22.12 -0.47
CA THR A 43 -3.81 -23.44 0.07
C THR A 43 -3.78 -24.55 -0.98
N SER A 44 -4.22 -24.28 -2.21
CA SER A 44 -4.23 -25.26 -3.31
C SER A 44 -2.87 -25.43 -3.99
N TYR A 45 -2.00 -24.42 -3.90
CA TYR A 45 -0.72 -24.36 -4.63
C TYR A 45 0.51 -24.16 -3.72
N ARG A 46 0.32 -24.17 -2.40
CA ARG A 46 1.40 -24.13 -1.40
C ARG A 46 0.89 -24.62 -0.04
N THR A 47 1.81 -25.06 0.81
CA THR A 47 1.44 -25.64 2.11
C THR A 47 1.34 -24.57 3.19
N ARG A 48 0.50 -24.83 4.20
CA ARG A 48 0.47 -24.00 5.42
C ARG A 48 1.81 -24.03 6.16
N ALA A 49 2.52 -25.15 6.10
CA ALA A 49 3.82 -25.32 6.73
C ALA A 49 4.88 -24.37 6.13
N GLU A 50 4.90 -24.21 4.81
CA GLU A 50 5.79 -23.26 4.13
C GLU A 50 5.54 -21.82 4.62
N ILE A 51 4.27 -21.38 4.65
CA ILE A 51 3.90 -20.04 5.10
C ILE A 51 4.33 -19.81 6.56
N GLN A 52 4.10 -20.78 7.43
CA GLN A 52 4.51 -20.70 8.84
C GLN A 52 6.03 -20.67 8.99
N ALA A 53 6.75 -21.50 8.24
CA ALA A 53 8.21 -21.51 8.27
C ALA A 53 8.79 -20.15 7.85
N VAL A 54 8.26 -19.54 6.78
CA VAL A 54 8.69 -18.20 6.35
C VAL A 54 8.35 -17.14 7.39
N ARG A 55 7.14 -17.16 7.98
CA ARG A 55 6.75 -16.21 9.02
C ARG A 55 7.61 -16.33 10.28
N MET A 56 8.00 -17.55 10.67
CA MET A 56 8.83 -17.75 11.86
C MET A 56 10.29 -17.34 11.65
N THR A 57 10.82 -17.50 10.43
CA THR A 57 12.27 -17.37 10.18
C THR A 57 12.66 -16.12 9.39
N ARG A 58 11.73 -15.50 8.66
CA ARG A 58 12.02 -14.44 7.66
C ARG A 58 11.06 -13.25 7.75
N ASP A 59 10.30 -13.13 8.85
CA ASP A 59 9.42 -12.00 9.06
C ASP A 59 10.22 -10.69 9.20
N PRO A 60 9.93 -9.66 8.37
CA PRO A 60 10.71 -8.44 8.35
C PRO A 60 10.57 -7.62 9.65
N ILE A 61 9.43 -7.69 10.34
CA ILE A 61 9.19 -6.92 11.56
C ILE A 61 9.94 -7.57 12.72
N THR A 62 9.79 -8.88 12.90
CA THR A 62 10.52 -9.63 13.94
C THR A 62 12.03 -9.51 13.75
N SER A 63 12.53 -9.76 12.54
CA SER A 63 13.97 -9.69 12.27
C SER A 63 14.54 -8.29 12.53
N PHE A 64 13.82 -7.22 12.17
CA PHE A 64 14.29 -5.87 12.43
C PHE A 64 14.20 -5.48 13.92
N LYS A 65 13.14 -5.92 14.61
CA LYS A 65 12.99 -5.78 16.06
C LYS A 65 14.16 -6.40 16.80
N GLU A 66 14.56 -7.62 16.44
CA GLU A 66 15.73 -8.29 17.04
C GLU A 66 17.02 -7.49 16.85
N LYS A 67 17.25 -6.93 15.65
CA LYS A 67 18.40 -6.05 15.39
C LYS A 67 18.38 -4.80 16.27
N ILE A 68 17.24 -4.12 16.41
CA ILE A 68 17.08 -2.93 17.27
C ILE A 68 17.41 -3.27 18.73
N LEU A 69 16.83 -4.37 19.25
CA LEU A 69 17.04 -4.77 20.64
C LEU A 69 18.49 -5.20 20.90
N SER A 70 19.08 -6.00 20.01
CA SER A 70 20.46 -6.47 20.14
C SER A 70 21.51 -5.34 20.08
N THR A 71 21.14 -4.20 19.50
CA THR A 71 22.00 -3.00 19.40
C THR A 71 21.63 -1.91 20.41
N ASN A 72 20.72 -2.19 21.35
CA ASN A 72 20.26 -1.25 22.38
C ASN A 72 19.73 0.08 21.81
N LEU A 73 19.17 0.08 20.60
CA LEU A 73 18.60 1.28 19.97
C LEU A 73 17.20 1.63 20.51
N ALA A 74 16.50 0.65 21.08
CA ALA A 74 15.24 0.82 21.78
C ALA A 74 15.07 -0.31 22.80
N THR A 75 14.18 -0.12 23.77
CA THR A 75 13.80 -1.17 24.72
C THR A 75 12.61 -1.97 24.22
N VAL A 76 12.32 -3.11 24.86
CA VAL A 76 11.12 -3.90 24.57
C VAL A 76 9.85 -3.10 24.83
N ASP A 77 9.84 -2.27 25.87
CA ASP A 77 8.66 -1.49 26.25
C ASP A 77 8.42 -0.31 25.30
N ASP A 78 9.48 0.30 24.75
CA ASP A 78 9.35 1.30 23.67
C ASP A 78 8.63 0.70 22.45
N LEU A 79 9.02 -0.51 22.04
CA LEU A 79 8.42 -1.18 20.88
C LEU A 79 6.96 -1.59 21.15
N LYS A 80 6.64 -2.08 22.36
CA LYS A 80 5.25 -2.39 22.75
C LYS A 80 4.37 -1.14 22.77
N LYS A 81 4.94 0.00 23.17
CA LYS A 81 4.23 1.28 23.15
C LYS A 81 3.84 1.65 21.72
N ILE A 82 4.78 1.54 20.77
CA ILE A 82 4.51 1.75 19.34
C ILE A 82 3.42 0.79 18.84
N ASP A 83 3.52 -0.51 19.13
CA ASP A 83 2.50 -1.49 18.74
C ASP A 83 1.10 -1.11 19.25
N SER A 84 1.02 -0.59 20.47
CA SER A 84 -0.24 -0.16 21.09
C SER A 84 -0.80 1.11 20.46
N GLU A 85 0.05 2.10 20.18
CA GLU A 85 -0.32 3.35 19.51
C GLU A 85 -0.84 3.08 18.10
N ILE A 86 -0.12 2.27 17.31
CA ILE A 86 -0.54 1.88 15.96
C ILE A 86 -1.86 1.12 15.99
N LYS A 87 -2.07 0.24 16.98
CA LYS A 87 -3.35 -0.47 17.11
C LYS A 87 -4.52 0.50 17.31
N ILE A 88 -4.35 1.49 18.18
CA ILE A 88 -5.38 2.52 18.42
C ILE A 88 -5.65 3.32 17.14
N GLU A 89 -4.60 3.73 16.42
CA GLU A 89 -4.72 4.45 15.15
C GLU A 89 -5.51 3.64 14.11
N ILE A 90 -5.19 2.35 13.94
CA ILE A 90 -5.88 1.46 13.01
C ILE A 90 -7.35 1.25 13.44
N ASP A 91 -7.62 1.03 14.72
CA ASP A 91 -8.99 0.87 15.22
C ASP A 91 -9.83 2.12 14.96
N GLN A 92 -9.27 3.33 15.16
CA GLN A 92 -9.92 4.60 14.85
C GLN A 92 -10.15 4.77 13.34
N ALA A 93 -9.18 4.41 12.50
CA ALA A 93 -9.33 4.46 11.04
C ALA A 93 -10.42 3.49 10.54
N VAL A 94 -10.54 2.31 11.15
CA VAL A 94 -11.60 1.34 10.85
C VAL A 94 -12.98 1.87 11.24
N VAL A 95 -13.12 2.55 12.38
CA VAL A 95 -14.39 3.19 12.76
C VAL A 95 -14.75 4.28 11.75
N LYS A 96 -13.82 5.20 11.49
CA LYS A 96 -14.03 6.30 10.54
C LYS A 96 -14.42 5.79 9.15
N SER A 97 -13.75 4.77 8.64
CA SER A 97 -14.05 4.20 7.31
C SER A 97 -15.41 3.49 7.21
N LYS A 98 -15.97 3.02 8.32
CA LYS A 98 -17.32 2.44 8.35
C LYS A 98 -18.43 3.47 8.48
N GLU A 99 -18.13 4.59 9.12
CA GLU A 99 -19.06 5.71 9.32
C GLU A 99 -19.08 6.65 8.11
N ASP A 100 -18.04 6.60 7.26
CA ASP A 100 -17.95 7.43 6.07
C ASP A 100 -19.07 7.08 5.09
N ALA A 101 -19.71 8.11 4.55
CA ALA A 101 -20.84 7.93 3.64
C ALA A 101 -20.35 7.45 2.28
N GLU A 102 -21.18 6.67 1.59
CA GLU A 102 -20.92 6.36 0.18
C GLU A 102 -20.90 7.64 -0.64
N ILE A 103 -20.05 7.65 -1.66
CA ILE A 103 -19.95 8.77 -2.61
C ILE A 103 -21.28 8.91 -3.36
N SER A 104 -21.77 10.14 -3.49
CA SER A 104 -23.01 10.44 -4.21
C SER A 104 -22.92 10.00 -5.68
N LEU A 105 -24.04 9.55 -6.25
CA LEU A 105 -24.13 9.23 -7.67
C LEU A 105 -23.85 10.43 -8.59
N ASP A 106 -23.98 11.66 -8.09
CA ASP A 106 -23.63 12.87 -8.85
C ASP A 106 -22.13 12.95 -9.17
N GLU A 107 -21.30 12.23 -8.40
CA GLU A 107 -19.86 12.15 -8.58
C GLU A 107 -19.42 10.96 -9.45
N LEU A 108 -20.37 10.16 -9.96
CA LEU A 108 -20.09 8.95 -10.72
C LEU A 108 -19.21 9.18 -11.95
N ALA A 109 -19.43 10.29 -12.66
CA ALA A 109 -18.67 10.66 -13.85
C ALA A 109 -17.65 11.76 -13.58
N SER A 110 -17.25 11.93 -12.32
CA SER A 110 -16.23 12.90 -11.97
C SER A 110 -14.85 12.49 -12.44
N ASP A 111 -14.01 13.49 -12.72
CA ASP A 111 -12.57 13.32 -12.94
C ASP A 111 -12.15 12.37 -14.09
N VAL A 112 -13.07 12.08 -15.04
CA VAL A 112 -12.75 11.36 -16.30
C VAL A 112 -11.71 12.11 -17.13
N TYR A 113 -11.90 13.42 -17.30
CA TYR A 113 -10.95 14.31 -17.96
C TYR A 113 -10.59 15.49 -17.07
N SER A 114 -9.33 15.94 -17.16
CA SER A 114 -8.90 17.17 -16.49
C SER A 114 -9.46 18.43 -17.15
N LYS A 115 -9.49 18.47 -18.50
CA LYS A 115 -10.07 19.56 -19.28
C LYS A 115 -11.02 18.97 -20.34
N PRO A 116 -12.26 18.65 -19.97
CA PRO A 116 -13.21 18.07 -20.91
C PRO A 116 -13.56 19.05 -22.04
N LEU A 117 -13.69 18.52 -23.26
CA LEU A 117 -14.31 19.25 -24.36
C LEU A 117 -15.85 19.25 -24.23
N GLU A 118 -16.40 18.17 -23.67
CA GLU A 118 -17.83 17.99 -23.39
C GLU A 118 -18.03 17.64 -21.93
N ASN A 119 -19.01 18.27 -21.27
CA ASN A 119 -19.24 18.15 -19.84
C ASN A 119 -20.31 17.10 -19.48
N GLU A 120 -20.67 16.22 -20.41
CA GLU A 120 -21.73 15.23 -20.23
C GLU A 120 -21.27 13.86 -20.74
N HIS A 121 -21.55 12.83 -19.96
CA HIS A 121 -21.34 11.44 -20.31
C HIS A 121 -22.69 10.74 -20.50
N ARG A 122 -22.74 9.80 -21.45
CA ARG A 122 -23.92 8.96 -21.65
C ARG A 122 -24.06 7.97 -20.49
N GLY A 123 -25.23 7.95 -19.87
CA GLY A 123 -25.62 6.96 -18.87
C GLY A 123 -26.07 5.63 -19.49
N VAL A 124 -26.83 4.84 -18.73
CA VAL A 124 -27.28 3.50 -19.17
C VAL A 124 -28.19 3.59 -20.40
N VAL A 125 -29.05 4.60 -20.46
CA VAL A 125 -29.93 4.88 -21.61
C VAL A 125 -29.49 6.14 -22.36
N PRO A 126 -29.71 6.24 -23.70
CA PRO A 126 -29.18 7.33 -24.53
C PRO A 126 -29.53 8.75 -24.06
N TRP A 127 -30.69 8.93 -23.43
CA TRP A 127 -31.18 10.22 -22.95
C TRP A 127 -30.82 10.51 -21.49
N GLN A 128 -30.24 9.55 -20.77
CA GLN A 128 -29.70 9.79 -19.43
C GLN A 128 -28.30 10.36 -19.59
N LYS A 129 -28.12 11.63 -19.21
CA LYS A 129 -26.82 12.29 -19.21
C LYS A 129 -26.31 12.41 -17.79
N ILE A 130 -25.04 12.07 -17.58
CA ILE A 130 -24.33 12.21 -16.31
C ILE A 130 -23.35 13.36 -16.48
N LYS A 131 -23.39 14.33 -15.58
CA LYS A 131 -22.54 15.50 -15.68
C LYS A 131 -21.10 15.14 -15.30
N HIS A 132 -20.13 15.57 -16.10
CA HIS A 132 -18.73 15.58 -15.69
C HIS A 132 -18.53 16.67 -14.64
N VAL A 133 -17.98 16.29 -13.50
CA VAL A 133 -17.61 17.21 -12.42
C VAL A 133 -16.14 17.02 -12.11
N ARG A 134 -15.47 18.10 -11.69
CA ARG A 134 -14.13 17.99 -11.09
C ARG A 134 -14.24 18.20 -9.60
N ILE A 135 -13.91 17.17 -8.83
CA ILE A 135 -14.00 17.21 -7.37
C ILE A 135 -12.67 17.66 -6.78
N GLY A 136 -11.55 17.23 -7.38
CA GLY A 136 -10.20 17.54 -6.90
C GLY A 136 -9.37 18.33 -7.91
N PRO A 137 -8.40 19.14 -7.44
CA PRO A 137 -7.33 19.59 -8.31
C PRO A 137 -6.55 18.37 -8.79
N ALA A 138 -6.30 18.27 -10.10
CA ALA A 138 -5.44 17.22 -10.63
C ALA A 138 -4.04 17.37 -10.03
N PHE A 139 -3.65 16.42 -9.18
CA PHE A 139 -2.39 16.45 -8.42
C PHE A 139 -1.14 16.52 -9.33
N ASN A 140 -1.28 16.09 -10.59
CA ASN A 140 -0.20 16.00 -11.56
C ASN A 140 -0.09 17.19 -12.53
N ILE A 141 -0.76 18.31 -12.27
CA ILE A 141 -0.58 19.54 -13.06
C ILE A 141 0.31 20.50 -12.28
N LYS A 142 1.63 20.36 -12.47
CA LYS A 142 2.57 21.46 -12.29
C LYS A 142 2.88 22.05 -13.67
#